data_AF-A0A3C0YLF1-F1
#
_entry.id   AF-A0A3C0YLF1-F1
#
_cell.length_a   1.000
_cell.length_b   1.000
_cell.length_c   1.000
_cell.angle_alpha   90.00
_cell.angle_beta   90.00
_cell.angle_gamma   90.00
#
_symmetry.space_group_name_H-M   'P 1'
#
loop_
_entity.id
_entity.type
_entity.pdbx_description
1 polymer ?
#
loop_
_entity_poly.entity_id
_entity_poly.type
_entity_poly.pdbx_seq_one_letter_code
_entity_poly.pdbx_strand_id
1 'polypeptide(L)'
;MSLPDELSSHKIQFYVTTSYACGYIEGLASQSLVATPHHLISQHHYNDLIKKGFRRSGKFTYKPYCELCNACIPIRINVKNFVSSKNFKRIIKKHQHLQTSVLPLSFHENHFKLYLEYQKMRHEKTNTTDDDINQYSEFLLQSNIDSRLIQFQDQDDLKIVSFVDVIDDGISAVYTF
;
A
#
# COMPACT_ATOMS: atom_id res chain seq x y z
N MET A 1 -41.84 -27.02 -5.27
CA MET A 1 -40.37 -26.99 -5.26
C MET A 1 -39.95 -25.57 -4.93
N SER A 2 -39.71 -25.32 -3.65
CA SER A 2 -39.22 -24.04 -3.14
C SER A 2 -37.76 -23.88 -3.55
N LEU A 3 -37.46 -22.81 -4.29
CA LEU A 3 -36.10 -22.35 -4.54
C LEU A 3 -35.44 -22.05 -3.18
N PRO A 4 -34.26 -22.59 -2.88
CA PRO A 4 -33.54 -22.19 -1.68
C PRO A 4 -33.00 -20.77 -1.88
N ASP A 5 -33.20 -19.95 -0.85
CA ASP A 5 -32.66 -18.60 -0.66
C ASP A 5 -31.21 -18.44 -1.18
N GLU A 6 -31.02 -17.75 -2.31
CA GLU A 6 -29.72 -17.19 -2.68
C GLU A 6 -29.54 -15.76 -2.15
N LEU A 7 -29.98 -15.50 -0.92
CA LEU A 7 -29.38 -14.47 -0.10
C LEU A 7 -28.06 -15.02 0.46
N SER A 8 -27.10 -15.28 -0.44
CA SER A 8 -25.73 -15.59 -0.07
C SER A 8 -25.22 -14.44 0.79
N SER A 9 -25.04 -14.69 2.08
CA SER A 9 -24.38 -13.77 2.98
C SER A 9 -22.94 -13.61 2.51
N HIS A 10 -22.66 -12.57 1.72
CA HIS A 10 -21.35 -12.21 1.23
C HIS A 10 -20.47 -11.78 2.42
N LYS A 11 -19.88 -12.74 3.13
CA LYS A 11 -19.01 -12.51 4.29
C LYS A 11 -17.55 -12.43 3.85
N ILE A 12 -16.80 -11.53 4.49
CA ILE A 12 -15.34 -11.55 4.43
C ILE A 12 -14.84 -12.83 5.11
N GLN A 13 -14.01 -13.57 4.38
CA GLN A 13 -13.34 -14.78 4.81
C GLN A 13 -11.84 -14.54 4.92
N PHE A 14 -11.17 -15.38 5.71
CA PHE A 14 -9.72 -15.30 5.93
C PHE A 14 -9.05 -16.62 5.57
N TYR A 15 -8.01 -16.55 4.75
CA TYR A 15 -7.24 -17.72 4.30
C TYR A 15 -5.77 -17.51 4.57
N VAL A 16 -5.07 -18.58 4.95
CA VAL A 16 -3.62 -18.57 5.08
C VAL A 16 -3.00 -18.97 3.75
N THR A 17 -2.01 -18.23 3.28
CA THR A 17 -1.27 -18.58 2.07
C THR A 17 -0.45 -19.85 2.27
N THR A 18 0.00 -20.45 1.17
CA THR A 18 1.11 -21.40 1.24
C THR A 18 2.36 -20.72 1.82
N SER A 19 3.25 -21.54 2.38
CA SER A 19 4.53 -21.09 2.94
C SER A 19 5.49 -20.65 1.83
N TYR A 20 6.20 -19.56 2.06
CA TYR A 20 7.25 -19.02 1.19
C TYR A 20 8.44 -18.51 2.02
N ALA A 21 9.58 -18.27 1.38
CA ALA A 21 10.78 -17.77 2.07
C ALA A 21 10.53 -16.38 2.68
N CYS A 22 10.97 -16.17 3.92
CA CYS A 22 10.86 -14.86 4.56
C CYS A 22 11.79 -13.85 3.89
N GLY A 23 11.24 -12.70 3.47
CA GLY A 23 12.02 -11.64 2.84
C GLY A 23 12.89 -10.81 3.81
N TYR A 24 12.80 -11.04 5.12
CA TYR A 24 13.54 -10.27 6.14
C TYR A 24 14.53 -11.10 6.94
N ILE A 25 14.25 -12.39 7.16
CA ILE A 25 15.06 -13.25 8.01
C ILE A 25 15.36 -14.51 7.21
N GLU A 26 16.63 -14.68 6.87
CA GLU A 26 17.12 -15.84 6.14
C GLU A 26 16.84 -17.14 6.92
N GLY A 27 16.46 -18.20 6.19
CA GLY A 27 16.16 -19.52 6.76
C GLY A 27 14.78 -19.65 7.41
N LEU A 28 14.00 -18.57 7.53
CA LEU A 28 12.62 -18.65 8.05
C LEU A 28 11.58 -18.72 6.94
N ALA A 29 10.49 -19.43 7.24
CA ALA A 29 9.27 -19.46 6.45
C ALA A 29 8.34 -18.30 6.81
N SER A 30 7.57 -17.84 5.82
CA SER A 30 6.57 -16.79 5.94
C SER A 30 5.25 -17.24 5.33
N GLN A 31 4.16 -16.78 5.94
CA GLN A 31 2.80 -16.93 5.44
C GLN A 31 2.03 -15.64 5.70
N SER A 32 0.95 -15.43 4.95
CA SER A 32 0.05 -14.30 5.14
C SER A 32 -1.38 -14.79 5.37
N LEU A 33 -2.11 -14.12 6.27
CA LEU A 33 -3.55 -14.23 6.38
C LEU A 33 -4.18 -13.18 5.44
N VAL A 34 -4.96 -13.62 4.47
CA VAL A 34 -5.56 -12.78 3.42
C VAL A 34 -7.06 -12.67 3.65
N ALA A 35 -7.59 -11.44 3.62
CA ALA A 35 -9.02 -11.16 3.64
C ALA A 35 -9.58 -11.20 2.20
N THR A 36 -10.66 -11.94 1.98
CA THR A 36 -11.24 -12.16 0.65
C THR A 36 -12.76 -12.39 0.74
N PRO A 37 -13.54 -12.18 -0.32
CA PRO A 37 -13.18 -11.55 -1.58
C PRO A 37 -12.95 -10.03 -1.46
N HIS A 38 -11.98 -9.52 -2.23
CA HIS A 38 -11.53 -8.12 -2.14
C HIS A 38 -12.63 -7.09 -2.42
N HIS A 39 -13.59 -7.41 -3.30
CA HIS A 39 -14.69 -6.50 -3.65
C HIS A 39 -15.66 -6.26 -2.48
N LEU A 40 -15.65 -7.10 -1.45
CA LEU A 40 -16.44 -6.90 -0.23
C LEU A 40 -15.70 -6.08 0.83
N ILE A 41 -14.41 -5.83 0.66
CA ILE A 41 -13.61 -5.03 1.59
C ILE A 41 -13.89 -3.55 1.28
N SER A 42 -14.84 -3.00 2.03
CA SER A 42 -15.17 -1.57 2.00
C SER A 42 -14.23 -0.77 2.89
N GLN A 43 -14.32 0.57 2.79
CA GLN A 43 -13.66 1.50 3.70
C GLN A 43 -13.85 1.11 5.18
N HIS A 44 -15.09 0.82 5.57
CA HIS A 44 -15.42 0.44 6.96
C HIS A 44 -14.70 -0.84 7.39
N HIS A 45 -14.74 -1.87 6.55
CA HIS A 45 -14.03 -3.13 6.82
C HIS A 45 -12.51 -2.89 6.95
N TYR A 46 -11.93 -2.06 6.08
CA TYR A 46 -10.49 -1.80 6.11
C TYR A 46 -10.06 -0.99 7.33
N ASN A 47 -10.85 -0.01 7.77
CA ASN A 47 -10.62 0.73 9.01
C ASN A 47 -10.47 -0.20 10.23
N ASP A 48 -11.22 -1.31 10.28
CA ASP A 48 -11.09 -2.32 11.33
C ASP A 48 -9.92 -3.28 11.11
N LEU A 49 -9.68 -3.69 9.86
CA LEU A 49 -8.61 -4.61 9.51
C LEU A 49 -7.24 -3.99 9.77
N ILE A 50 -7.02 -2.73 9.40
CA ILE A 50 -5.74 -2.06 9.59
C ILE A 50 -5.38 -1.92 11.07
N LYS A 51 -6.38 -1.72 11.95
CA LYS A 51 -6.23 -1.75 13.42
C LYS A 51 -5.77 -3.12 13.94
N LYS A 52 -6.13 -4.19 13.23
CA LYS A 52 -5.71 -5.58 13.52
C LYS A 52 -4.40 -5.98 12.82
N GLY A 53 -3.68 -5.01 12.26
CA GLY A 53 -2.37 -5.21 11.63
C GLY A 53 -2.42 -5.68 10.17
N PHE A 54 -3.59 -5.64 9.52
CA PHE A 54 -3.66 -5.82 8.07
C PHE A 54 -3.03 -4.64 7.34
N ARG A 55 -2.53 -4.94 6.15
CA ARG A 55 -1.90 -4.07 5.18
C ARG A 55 -2.60 -4.30 3.84
N ARG A 56 -2.41 -3.38 2.89
CA ARG A 56 -2.99 -3.50 1.55
C ARG A 56 -1.94 -3.31 0.46
N SER A 57 -2.11 -4.04 -0.62
CA SER A 57 -1.34 -3.89 -1.86
C SER A 57 -2.25 -4.20 -3.04
N GLY A 58 -2.54 -3.20 -3.88
CA GLY A 58 -3.61 -3.29 -4.88
C GLY A 58 -4.91 -3.77 -4.25
N LYS A 59 -5.53 -4.81 -4.81
CA LYS A 59 -6.77 -5.40 -4.27
C LYS A 59 -6.57 -6.29 -3.04
N PHE A 60 -5.33 -6.65 -2.70
CA PHE A 60 -5.08 -7.65 -1.66
C PHE A 60 -4.97 -6.98 -0.29
N THR A 61 -5.76 -7.45 0.68
CA THR A 61 -5.67 -7.05 2.09
C THR A 61 -5.17 -8.24 2.90
N TYR A 62 -4.03 -8.10 3.57
CA TYR A 62 -3.35 -9.22 4.21
C TYR A 62 -2.60 -8.80 5.48
N LYS A 63 -2.29 -9.75 6.36
CA LYS A 63 -1.33 -9.55 7.46
C LYS A 63 -0.35 -10.72 7.54
N PRO A 64 0.91 -10.49 7.96
CA PRO A 64 1.83 -11.56 8.29
C PRO A 64 1.20 -12.55 9.29
N TYR A 65 1.39 -13.84 9.05
CA TYR A 65 0.85 -14.93 9.85
C TYR A 65 1.85 -16.10 9.91
N CYS A 66 3.09 -15.80 10.31
CA CYS A 66 4.16 -16.80 10.41
C CYS A 66 4.06 -17.56 11.74
N GLU A 67 4.28 -18.87 11.72
CA GLU A 67 4.22 -19.71 12.94
C GLU A 67 5.38 -19.46 13.91
N LEU A 68 6.57 -19.17 13.37
CA LEU A 68 7.82 -19.10 14.14
C LEU A 68 8.37 -17.69 14.32
N CYS A 69 7.68 -16.64 13.86
CA CYS A 69 8.20 -15.27 13.85
C CYS A 69 7.08 -14.22 13.94
N ASN A 70 7.32 -13.18 14.74
CA ASN A 70 6.43 -12.02 14.89
C ASN A 70 7.13 -10.67 14.57
N ALA A 71 8.25 -10.70 13.84
CA ALA A 71 9.05 -9.50 13.57
C ALA A 71 8.36 -8.48 12.65
N CYS A 72 7.38 -8.91 11.84
CA CYS A 72 6.66 -8.06 10.91
C CYS A 72 5.58 -7.20 11.59
N ILE A 73 5.99 -6.30 12.49
CA ILE A 73 5.09 -5.42 13.22
C ILE A 73 4.65 -4.21 12.36
N PRO A 74 3.36 -3.80 12.42
CA PRO A 74 2.92 -2.54 11.81
C PRO A 74 3.54 -1.33 12.53
N ILE A 75 4.12 -0.39 11.77
CA ILE A 75 4.65 0.86 12.31
C ILE A 75 3.55 1.91 12.31
N ARG A 76 3.37 2.60 13.45
CA ARG A 76 2.40 3.69 13.62
C ARG A 76 3.07 4.89 14.26
N ILE A 77 2.73 6.09 13.77
CA ILE A 77 3.23 7.36 14.30
C ILE A 77 2.05 8.13 14.89
N ASN A 78 2.11 8.41 16.19
CA ASN A 78 1.14 9.32 16.81
C ASN A 78 1.50 10.76 16.44
N VAL A 79 0.89 11.27 15.37
CA VAL A 79 1.16 12.60 14.82
C VAL A 79 0.91 13.70 15.86
N LYS A 80 -0.13 13.57 16.70
CA LYS A 80 -0.48 14.56 17.73
C LYS A 80 0.63 14.75 18.76
N ASN A 81 1.33 13.68 19.10
CA ASN A 81 2.41 13.69 20.10
C ASN A 81 3.81 13.58 19.48
N PHE A 82 3.93 13.71 18.16
CA PHE A 82 5.20 13.54 17.48
C PHE A 82 6.13 14.73 17.75
N VAL A 83 7.31 14.45 18.30
CA VAL A 83 8.35 15.45 18.53
C VAL A 83 9.46 15.29 17.49
N SER A 84 9.65 16.31 16.66
CA SER A 84 10.63 16.28 15.59
C SER A 84 12.07 16.25 16.12
N SER A 85 12.84 15.26 15.69
CA SER A 85 14.28 15.16 15.97
C SER A 85 15.08 16.22 15.20
N LYS A 86 16.33 16.48 15.61
CA LYS A 86 17.25 17.38 14.87
C LYS A 86 17.42 16.94 13.41
N ASN A 87 17.49 15.63 13.17
CA ASN A 87 17.59 15.08 11.82
C ASN A 87 16.32 15.33 11.00
N PHE A 88 15.14 15.16 11.60
CA PHE A 88 13.87 15.42 10.91
C PHE A 88 13.75 16.89 10.50
N LYS A 89 14.09 17.82 11.41
CA LYS A 89 14.12 19.26 11.11
C LYS A 89 15.09 19.61 9.98
N ARG A 90 16.28 18.98 9.95
CA ARG A 90 17.27 19.15 8.89
C ARG A 90 16.73 18.67 7.53
N ILE A 91 16.05 17.53 7.51
CA ILE A 91 15.44 16.97 6.30
C ILE A 91 14.35 17.92 5.78
N ILE A 92 13.42 18.37 6.63
CA ILE A 92 12.39 19.34 6.22
C ILE A 92 13.02 20.59 5.61
N LYS A 93 14.01 21.19 6.29
CA LYS A 93 14.68 22.40 5.78
C LYS A 93 15.34 22.17 4.42
N LYS A 94 15.95 20.99 4.21
CA LYS A 94 16.59 20.65 2.93
C LYS A 94 15.56 20.56 1.79
N HIS A 95 14.37 20.05 2.06
CA HIS A 95 13.36 19.72 1.06
C HIS A 95 12.18 20.71 1.00
N GLN A 96 12.29 21.86 1.68
CA GLN A 96 11.23 22.88 1.73
C GLN A 96 10.89 23.50 0.36
N HIS A 97 11.75 23.34 -0.64
CA HIS A 97 11.53 23.79 -2.01
C HIS A 97 10.54 22.91 -2.77
N LEU A 98 10.27 21.70 -2.28
CA LEU A 98 9.33 20.78 -2.92
C LEU A 98 7.89 21.28 -2.77
N GLN A 99 7.21 21.39 -3.89
CA GLN A 99 5.79 21.67 -3.95
C GLN A 99 5.01 20.35 -3.83
N THR A 100 4.02 20.31 -2.94
CA THR A 100 3.23 19.11 -2.68
C THR A 100 1.81 19.29 -3.20
N SER A 101 1.28 18.28 -3.92
CA SER A 101 -0.11 18.26 -4.38
C SER A 101 -0.77 16.92 -4.06
N VAL A 102 -2.02 16.97 -3.61
CA VAL A 102 -2.85 15.78 -3.37
C VAL A 102 -3.79 15.61 -4.55
N LEU A 103 -3.78 14.44 -5.18
CA LEU A 103 -4.54 14.12 -6.38
C LEU A 103 -5.44 12.90 -6.15
N PRO A 104 -6.54 12.78 -6.92
CA PRO A 104 -7.31 11.54 -6.95
C PRO A 104 -6.45 10.38 -7.46
N LEU A 105 -6.89 9.15 -7.19
CA LEU A 105 -6.22 7.97 -7.71
C LEU A 105 -6.50 7.82 -9.21
N SER A 106 -5.59 8.32 -10.05
CA SER A 106 -5.69 8.27 -11.51
C SER A 106 -4.36 7.96 -12.16
N PHE A 107 -4.40 7.47 -13.40
CA PHE A 107 -3.20 7.26 -14.18
C PHE A 107 -2.62 8.61 -14.64
N HIS A 108 -1.32 8.79 -14.40
CA HIS A 108 -0.54 9.91 -14.90
C HIS A 108 0.74 9.37 -15.53
N GLU A 109 1.02 9.79 -16.78
CA GLU A 109 2.15 9.28 -17.55
C GLU A 109 3.50 9.59 -16.88
N ASN A 110 3.66 10.81 -16.34
CA ASN A 110 4.86 11.21 -15.61
C ASN A 110 5.07 10.40 -14.32
N HIS A 111 4.01 10.03 -13.60
CA HIS A 111 4.09 9.16 -12.43
C HIS A 111 4.55 7.76 -12.84
N PHE A 112 3.97 7.21 -13.92
CA PHE A 112 4.36 5.91 -14.44
C PHE A 112 5.83 5.88 -14.93
N LYS A 113 6.28 6.95 -15.59
CA LYS A 113 7.68 7.09 -16.00
C LYS A 113 8.62 7.07 -14.80
N LEU A 114 8.33 7.85 -13.76
CA LEU A 114 9.12 7.85 -12.52
C LEU A 114 9.12 6.48 -11.84
N TYR A 115 7.96 5.80 -11.81
CA TYR A 115 7.86 4.43 -11.30
C TYR A 115 8.78 3.46 -12.07
N LEU A 116 8.82 3.52 -13.40
CA LEU A 116 9.71 2.67 -14.19
C LEU A 116 11.19 2.95 -13.91
N GLU A 117 11.57 4.22 -13.75
CA GLU A 117 12.93 4.61 -13.38
C GLU A 117 13.31 4.07 -11.99
N TYR A 118 12.41 4.20 -11.02
CA TYR A 118 12.57 3.61 -9.69
C TYR A 118 12.71 2.08 -9.75
N GLN A 119 11.83 1.39 -10.50
CA GLN A 119 11.86 -0.07 -10.62
C GLN A 119 13.16 -0.56 -11.27
N LYS A 120 13.65 0.13 -12.31
CA LYS A 120 14.94 -0.17 -12.97
C LYS A 120 16.09 -0.07 -11.97
N MET A 121 16.14 1.02 -11.21
CA MET A 121 17.21 1.27 -10.23
C MET A 121 17.17 0.26 -9.07
N ARG A 122 15.98 -0.10 -8.58
CA ARG A 122 15.81 -0.88 -7.35
C ARG A 122 15.78 -2.38 -7.56
N HIS A 123 15.35 -2.85 -8.74
CA HIS A 123 15.02 -4.25 -9.03
C HIS A 123 15.70 -4.81 -10.28
N GLU A 124 16.65 -4.10 -10.91
CA GLU A 124 17.41 -4.56 -12.09
C GLU A 124 16.53 -4.98 -13.28
N LYS A 125 15.27 -4.52 -13.36
CA LYS A 125 14.34 -4.88 -14.43
C LYS A 125 14.75 -4.14 -15.71
N THR A 126 15.11 -4.84 -16.78
CA THR A 126 15.75 -4.24 -17.96
C THR A 126 14.79 -3.76 -19.04
N ASN A 127 13.58 -4.34 -19.16
CA ASN A 127 12.66 -4.06 -20.27
C ASN A 127 11.29 -3.57 -19.81
N THR A 128 10.79 -2.52 -20.45
CA THR A 128 9.42 -2.01 -20.30
C THR A 128 8.52 -2.63 -21.36
N THR A 129 7.32 -3.06 -20.97
CA THR A 129 6.32 -3.76 -21.79
C THR A 129 4.94 -3.18 -21.52
N ASP A 130 3.96 -3.40 -22.42
CA ASP A 130 2.55 -3.01 -22.16
C ASP A 130 1.99 -3.65 -20.89
N ASP A 131 2.54 -4.80 -20.50
CA ASP A 131 2.24 -5.49 -19.25
C ASP A 131 2.61 -4.62 -18.02
N ASP A 132 3.60 -3.75 -18.10
CA ASP A 132 4.00 -2.89 -16.98
C ASP A 132 2.95 -1.82 -16.65
N ILE A 133 2.20 -1.31 -17.64
CA ILE A 133 1.12 -0.35 -17.39
C ILE A 133 -0.03 -1.04 -16.66
N ASN A 134 -0.40 -2.24 -17.11
CA ASN A 134 -1.45 -3.03 -16.47
C ASN A 134 -1.03 -3.41 -15.05
N GLN A 135 0.19 -3.92 -14.86
CA GLN A 135 0.74 -4.24 -13.54
C GLN A 135 0.75 -3.01 -12.62
N TYR A 136 1.21 -1.86 -13.10
CA TYR A 136 1.19 -0.59 -12.34
C TYR A 136 -0.24 -0.23 -11.91
N SER A 137 -1.19 -0.32 -12.84
CA SER A 137 -2.59 0.04 -12.59
C SER A 137 -3.26 -0.91 -11.60
N GLU A 138 -3.05 -2.21 -11.74
CA GLU A 138 -3.59 -3.21 -10.81
C GLU A 138 -2.96 -3.12 -9.42
N PHE A 139 -1.66 -2.83 -9.36
CA PHE A 139 -0.92 -2.75 -8.12
C PHE A 139 -1.24 -1.47 -7.33
N LEU A 140 -1.37 -0.33 -8.00
CA LEU A 140 -1.43 0.98 -7.33
C LEU A 140 -2.73 1.74 -7.54
N LEU A 141 -3.39 1.61 -8.70
CA LEU A 141 -4.56 2.42 -9.05
C LEU A 141 -5.91 1.75 -8.74
N GLN A 142 -5.90 0.48 -8.35
CA GLN A 142 -7.12 -0.25 -7.99
C GLN A 142 -7.30 -0.28 -6.47
N SER A 143 -8.37 0.35 -5.99
CA SER A 143 -8.72 0.45 -4.57
C SER A 143 -10.23 0.57 -4.36
N ASN A 144 -10.74 -0.12 -3.34
CA ASN A 144 -12.10 0.08 -2.79
C ASN A 144 -12.08 1.00 -1.54
N ILE A 145 -10.91 1.56 -1.23
CA ILE A 145 -10.61 2.39 -0.07
C ILE A 145 -10.38 3.81 -0.59
N ASP A 146 -10.61 4.79 0.27
CA ASP A 146 -10.37 6.19 -0.03
C ASP A 146 -8.87 6.47 -0.21
N SER A 147 -8.36 6.21 -1.41
CA SER A 147 -6.95 6.31 -1.74
C SER A 147 -6.63 7.62 -2.47
N ARG A 148 -5.44 8.16 -2.22
CA ARG A 148 -4.94 9.40 -2.82
C ARG A 148 -3.50 9.24 -3.30
N LEU A 149 -3.16 10.06 -4.28
CA LEU A 149 -1.80 10.30 -4.70
C LEU A 149 -1.29 11.58 -4.02
N ILE A 150 -0.07 11.57 -3.55
CA ILE A 150 0.65 12.76 -3.11
C ILE A 150 1.89 12.87 -4.00
N GLN A 151 1.97 13.91 -4.81
CA GLN A 151 3.14 14.18 -5.62
C GLN A 151 3.97 15.30 -4.99
N PHE A 152 5.29 15.20 -5.13
CA PHE A 152 6.25 16.22 -4.74
C PHE A 152 7.07 16.62 -5.95
N GLN A 153 7.05 17.92 -6.27
CA GLN A 153 7.73 18.49 -7.43
C GLN A 153 8.77 19.50 -6.98
N ASP A 154 9.92 19.49 -7.65
CA ASP A 154 10.89 20.58 -7.59
C ASP A 154 10.72 21.43 -8.85
N GLN A 155 10.08 22.59 -8.71
CA GLN A 155 9.59 23.37 -9.86
C GLN A 155 8.65 22.51 -10.73
N ASP A 156 9.00 22.29 -12.00
CA ASP A 156 8.21 21.48 -12.93
C ASP A 156 8.61 20.00 -12.93
N ASP A 157 9.65 19.61 -12.18
CA ASP A 157 10.18 18.26 -12.19
C ASP A 157 9.59 17.38 -11.08
N LEU A 158 8.98 16.26 -11.45
CA LEU A 158 8.36 15.31 -10.53
C LEU A 158 9.44 14.47 -9.84
N LYS A 159 9.49 14.54 -8.51
CA LYS A 159 10.54 13.89 -7.72
C LYS A 159 10.07 12.68 -6.92
N ILE A 160 8.84 12.73 -6.40
CA ILE A 160 8.31 11.69 -5.51
C ILE A 160 6.82 11.55 -5.77
N VAL A 161 6.34 10.31 -5.78
CA VAL A 161 4.91 10.00 -5.72
C VAL A 161 4.66 9.03 -4.57
N SER A 162 3.72 9.38 -3.69
CA SER A 162 3.28 8.56 -2.57
C SER A 162 1.81 8.20 -2.72
N PHE A 163 1.51 6.91 -2.61
CA PHE A 163 0.17 6.35 -2.58
C PHE A 163 -0.23 6.17 -1.14
N VAL A 164 -1.36 6.74 -0.77
CA VAL A 164 -1.85 6.70 0.61
C VAL A 164 -3.32 6.31 0.66
N ASP A 165 -3.70 5.63 1.73
CA ASP A 165 -5.10 5.38 2.10
C ASP A 165 -5.48 6.33 3.23
N VAL A 166 -6.61 7.03 3.07
CA VAL A 166 -7.25 7.81 4.12
C VAL A 166 -8.10 6.86 4.96
N ILE A 167 -7.88 6.85 6.27
CA ILE A 167 -8.59 6.03 7.24
C ILE A 167 -9.16 6.92 8.36
N ASP A 168 -10.07 6.38 9.17
CA ASP A 168 -10.81 7.17 10.15
C ASP A 168 -9.92 7.96 11.13
N ASP A 169 -8.77 7.39 11.49
CA ASP A 169 -7.86 7.94 12.50
C ASP A 169 -6.46 8.28 11.95
N GLY A 170 -6.31 8.40 10.62
CA GLY A 170 -5.03 8.79 10.03
C GLY A 170 -4.87 8.54 8.54
N ILE A 171 -3.61 8.41 8.13
CA ILE A 171 -3.19 8.16 6.76
C ILE A 171 -2.26 6.94 6.78
N SER A 172 -2.55 5.95 5.95
CA SER A 172 -1.70 4.77 5.76
C SER A 172 -0.87 4.94 4.49
N ALA A 173 0.45 4.89 4.60
CA ALA A 173 1.33 4.81 3.44
C ALA A 173 1.18 3.42 2.78
N VAL A 174 0.93 3.41 1.47
CA VAL A 174 0.79 2.18 0.67
C VAL A 174 2.08 1.93 -0.11
N TYR A 175 2.52 2.91 -0.89
CA TYR A 175 3.73 2.79 -1.71
C TYR A 175 4.32 4.17 -1.98
N THR A 176 5.64 4.25 -2.20
CA THR A 176 6.31 5.50 -2.55
C THR A 176 7.49 5.21 -3.45
N PHE A 177 7.65 6.00 -4.51
CA PHE A 177 8.76 5.95 -5.45
C PHE A 177 9.22 7.35 -5.82
#